data_AF-A0A2W5ZUT4-F1
#
_entry.id   AF-A0A2W5ZUT4-F1
#
_cell.length_a   1.000
_cell.length_b   1.000
_cell.length_c   1.000
_cell.angle_alpha   90.00
_cell.angle_beta   90.00
_cell.angle_gamma   90.00
#
_symmetry.space_group_name_H-M   'P 1'
#
loop_
_entity.id
_entity.type
_entity.pdbx_description
1 polymer ?
#
loop_
_entity_poly.entity_id
_entity_poly.type
_entity_poly.pdbx_seq_one_letter_code
_entity_poly.pdbx_strand_id
1 'polypeptide(L)'
;MRNDRKIDVSISAPTEDVIRRFMKAVERTSPNAGLAPIIIWWTEGTFTDKVTGKVTKLGPSVDVGAIDPKKLTDELVVPMGGLKVAIRLPEELQSANRLKFDFSGGSFVVADH
;
A
#
# COMPACT_ATOMS: atom_id res chain seq x y z
N MET A 1 -18.85 2.02 -17.64
CA MET A 1 -18.91 3.31 -16.92
C MET A 1 -17.87 3.27 -15.82
N ARG A 2 -16.73 3.95 -15.98
CA ARG A 2 -15.79 4.17 -14.88
C ARG A 2 -16.47 5.18 -13.94
N ASN A 3 -16.81 4.75 -12.74
CA ASN A 3 -17.44 5.61 -11.75
C ASN A 3 -16.42 6.69 -11.38
N ASP A 4 -16.70 7.96 -11.65
CA ASP A 4 -15.94 9.12 -11.14
C ASP A 4 -16.11 9.28 -9.61
N ARG A 5 -16.28 8.16 -8.88
CA ARG A 5 -16.36 8.16 -7.42
C ARG A 5 -14.97 8.39 -6.87
N LYS A 6 -14.78 9.59 -6.32
CA LYS A 6 -13.61 9.91 -5.50
C LYS A 6 -13.85 9.33 -4.10
N ILE A 7 -13.27 8.17 -3.83
CA ILE A 7 -13.16 7.66 -2.46
C ILE A 7 -12.34 8.71 -1.67
N ASP A 8 -12.88 9.21 -0.56
CA ASP A 8 -12.13 10.11 0.30
C ASP A 8 -11.08 9.32 1.08
N VAL A 9 -9.80 9.59 0.83
CA VAL A 9 -8.69 8.86 1.45
C VAL A 9 -7.91 9.78 2.35
N SER A 10 -7.74 9.33 3.60
CA SER A 10 -6.86 9.98 4.57
C SER A 10 -5.75 9.02 5.02
N ILE A 11 -4.52 9.53 5.07
CA ILE A 11 -3.34 8.81 5.53
C ILE A 11 -2.88 9.49 6.82
N SER A 12 -2.74 8.72 7.90
CA SER A 12 -2.26 9.27 9.17
C SER A 12 -0.76 9.62 9.11
N ALA A 13 -0.32 10.54 9.96
CA ALA A 13 1.10 10.90 10.04
C ALA A 13 2.02 9.70 10.33
N PRO A 14 1.69 8.75 11.23
CA PRO A 14 2.46 7.52 11.40
C PRO A 14 2.59 6.69 10.11
N THR A 15 1.49 6.52 9.35
CA THR A 15 1.50 5.80 8.07
C THR A 15 2.40 6.50 7.06
N GLU A 16 2.30 7.83 6.96
CA GLU A 16 3.14 8.63 6.09
C GLU A 16 4.63 8.46 6.41
N ASP A 17 5.00 8.49 7.70
CA ASP A 17 6.37 8.29 8.17
C ASP A 17 6.92 6.91 7.75
N VAL A 18 6.11 5.86 7.86
CA VAL A 18 6.51 4.50 7.43
C VAL A 18 6.76 4.45 5.92
N ILE A 19 5.83 4.98 5.12
CA ILE A 19 5.96 5.01 3.65
C ILE A 19 7.22 5.78 3.24
N ARG A 20 7.49 6.93 3.86
CA ARG A 20 8.69 7.74 3.56
C ARG A 20 9.98 7.00 3.89
N ARG A 21 10.05 6.36 5.06
CA ARG A 21 11.23 5.58 5.46
C ARG A 21 11.47 4.40 4.53
N PHE A 22 10.40 3.71 4.14
CA PHE A 22 10.46 2.63 3.16
C PHE A 22 10.98 3.13 1.81
N MET A 23 10.39 4.19 1.25
CA MET A 23 10.84 4.73 -0.05
C MET A 23 12.27 5.25 -0.01
N LYS A 24 12.72 5.81 1.13
CA LYS A 24 14.13 6.17 1.31
C LYS A 24 15.07 4.97 1.28
N ALA A 25 14.64 3.82 1.80
CA ALA A 25 15.41 2.57 1.71
C ALA A 25 15.42 2.04 0.26
N VAL A 26 14.27 2.06 -0.43
CA VAL A 26 14.14 1.65 -1.83
C VAL A 26 15.05 2.49 -2.74
N GLU A 27 15.07 3.81 -2.58
CA GLU A 27 15.92 4.70 -3.39
C GLU A 27 17.42 4.42 -3.16
N ARG A 28 17.81 3.97 -1.96
CA ARG A 28 19.20 3.58 -1.68
C ARG A 28 19.58 2.27 -2.36
N THR A 29 18.65 1.32 -2.44
CA THR A 29 18.88 0.01 -3.06
C THR A 29 18.72 0.02 -4.58
N SER A 30 17.92 0.94 -5.09
CA SER A 30 17.58 1.05 -6.52
C SER A 30 17.49 2.52 -6.93
N PRO A 31 18.65 3.24 -6.92
CA PRO A 31 18.68 4.66 -7.21
C PRO A 31 18.21 4.96 -8.64
N ASN A 32 17.49 6.05 -8.82
CA ASN A 32 16.93 6.51 -10.10
C ASN A 32 15.89 5.58 -10.74
N ALA A 33 15.41 4.56 -10.02
CA ALA A 33 14.37 3.66 -10.53
C ALA A 33 13.00 4.37 -10.69
N GLY A 34 12.82 5.54 -10.05
CA GLY A 34 11.62 6.36 -10.20
C GLY A 34 10.36 5.66 -9.68
N LEU A 35 10.51 4.78 -8.69
CA LEU A 35 9.42 3.97 -8.16
C LEU A 35 8.47 4.82 -7.31
N ALA A 36 7.17 4.52 -7.38
CA ALA A 36 6.16 5.07 -6.51
C ALA A 36 5.85 4.10 -5.35
N PRO A 37 5.54 4.59 -4.15
CA PRO A 37 5.02 3.75 -3.09
C PRO A 37 3.65 3.19 -3.47
N ILE A 38 3.42 1.92 -3.14
CA ILE A 38 2.13 1.25 -3.31
C ILE A 38 1.70 0.56 -2.01
N ILE A 39 0.44 0.73 -1.62
CA ILE A 39 -0.20 -0.03 -0.55
C ILE A 39 -0.79 -1.30 -1.16
N ILE A 40 -0.36 -2.44 -0.64
CA ILE A 40 -0.71 -3.78 -1.12
C ILE A 40 -1.50 -4.49 -0.04
N TRP A 41 -2.54 -5.21 -0.48
CA TRP A 41 -3.37 -6.05 0.38
C TRP A 41 -3.00 -7.50 0.12
N TRP A 42 -2.68 -8.20 1.19
CA TRP A 42 -2.47 -9.62 1.16
C TRP A 42 -3.71 -10.28 1.77
N THR A 43 -4.38 -11.09 0.97
CA THR A 43 -5.28 -12.11 1.52
C THR A 43 -4.45 -13.14 2.26
N GLU A 44 -5.07 -13.90 3.17
CA GLU A 44 -4.39 -15.02 3.84
C GLU A 44 -3.60 -15.85 2.83
N GLY A 45 -2.32 -16.03 3.10
CA GLY A 45 -1.37 -16.56 2.14
C GLY A 45 -0.34 -17.44 2.80
N THR A 46 0.19 -18.38 2.01
CA THR A 46 1.30 -19.21 2.45
C THR A 46 2.55 -18.75 1.73
N PHE A 47 3.51 -18.21 2.47
CA PHE A 47 4.81 -17.81 1.92
C PHE A 47 5.83 -18.89 2.20
N THR A 48 6.48 -19.40 1.16
CA THR A 48 7.63 -20.29 1.29
C THR A 48 8.90 -19.48 1.05
N ASP A 49 9.70 -19.35 2.09
CA ASP A 49 11.06 -18.83 1.95
C ASP A 49 11.86 -19.77 1.04
N LYS A 50 12.31 -19.25 -0.10
CA LYS A 50 13.03 -20.05 -1.11
C LYS A 50 14.43 -20.47 -0.66
N VAL A 51 15.01 -19.81 0.34
CA VAL A 51 16.34 -20.10 0.87
C VAL A 51 16.26 -21.16 1.97
N THR A 52 15.28 -21.03 2.88
CA THR A 52 15.17 -21.92 4.05
C THR A 52 14.15 -23.05 3.87
N GLY A 53 13.29 -22.96 2.85
CA GLY A 53 12.15 -23.87 2.64
C GLY A 53 11.02 -23.67 3.67
N LYS A 54 11.15 -22.69 4.58
CA LYS A 54 10.17 -22.47 5.64
C LYS A 54 8.86 -21.94 5.06
N VAL A 55 7.79 -22.66 5.35
CA VAL A 55 6.42 -22.27 5.00
C VAL A 55 5.84 -21.46 6.16
N THR A 56 5.46 -20.22 5.91
CA THR A 56 4.81 -19.34 6.88
C THR A 56 3.41 -19.00 6.38
N LYS A 57 2.41 -19.28 7.22
CA LYS A 57 1.05 -18.76 6.99
C LYS A 57 0.99 -17.33 7.50
N LEU A 58 0.61 -16.42 6.62
CA LEU A 58 0.33 -15.04 6.94
C LEU A 58 -1.19 -14.86 6.85
N GLY A 59 -1.78 -14.31 7.91
CA GLY A 59 -3.17 -13.83 7.85
C GLY A 59 -3.28 -12.62 6.92
N PRO A 60 -4.49 -12.08 6.72
CA PRO A 60 -4.69 -10.87 5.95
C PRO A 60 -3.81 -9.73 6.48
N SER A 61 -3.07 -9.06 5.60
CA SER A 61 -2.22 -7.92 5.97
C SER A 61 -2.27 -6.82 4.93
N VAL A 62 -1.91 -5.62 5.38
CA VAL A 62 -1.68 -4.47 4.50
C VAL A 62 -0.20 -4.13 4.62
N ASP A 63 0.47 -3.98 3.49
CA ASP A 63 1.90 -3.70 3.41
C ASP A 63 2.20 -2.55 2.45
N VAL A 64 3.42 -2.02 2.54
CA VAL A 64 3.95 -1.01 1.61
C VAL A 64 5.00 -1.63 0.72
N GLY A 65 4.82 -1.47 -0.59
CA GLY A 65 5.76 -1.83 -1.63
C GLY A 65 6.18 -0.63 -2.46
N ALA A 66 6.97 -0.90 -3.49
CA ALA A 66 7.36 0.07 -4.51
C ALA A 66 7.05 -0.49 -5.90
N ILE A 67 6.52 0.34 -6.78
CA ILE A 67 6.10 -0.04 -8.13
C ILE A 67 6.53 0.99 -9.15
N ASP A 68 6.86 0.54 -10.36
CA ASP A 68 7.06 1.43 -11.51
C ASP A 68 5.73 2.11 -11.84
N PRO A 69 5.64 3.46 -11.86
CA PRO A 69 4.41 4.16 -12.20
C PRO A 69 3.79 3.74 -13.54
N LYS A 70 4.59 3.24 -14.49
CA LYS A 70 4.11 2.73 -15.79
C LYS A 70 3.38 1.39 -15.70
N LYS A 71 3.51 0.68 -14.58
CA LYS A 71 2.84 -0.60 -14.29
C LYS A 71 1.55 -0.43 -13.49
N LEU A 72 1.20 0.80 -13.11
CA LEU A 72 -0.09 1.10 -12.51
C LEU A 72 -1.18 0.91 -13.56
N THR A 73 -2.28 0.27 -13.19
CA THR A 73 -3.44 0.05 -14.06
C THR A 73 -4.66 0.74 -13.47
N ASP A 74 -5.18 0.18 -12.38
CA ASP A 74 -6.45 0.57 -11.77
C ASP A 74 -6.28 0.95 -10.28
N GLU A 75 -5.03 1.09 -9.82
CA GLU A 75 -4.75 1.55 -8.47
C GLU A 75 -5.25 2.99 -8.25
N LEU A 76 -5.83 3.22 -7.07
CA LEU A 76 -6.21 4.55 -6.61
C LEU A 76 -4.94 5.33 -6.25
N VAL A 77 -4.69 6.45 -6.94
CA VAL A 77 -3.51 7.29 -6.68
C VAL A 77 -3.90 8.50 -5.82
N VAL A 78 -3.32 8.59 -4.63
CA VAL A 78 -3.61 9.66 -3.66
C VAL A 78 -2.37 10.51 -3.38
N PRO A 79 -2.53 11.84 -3.23
CA PRO A 79 -1.43 12.70 -2.81
C PRO A 79 -1.13 12.51 -1.31
N MET A 80 0.15 12.47 -0.96
CA MET A 80 0.63 12.36 0.42
C MET A 80 1.89 13.22 0.60
N GLY A 81 1.73 14.45 1.10
CA GLY A 81 2.84 15.35 1.45
C GLY A 81 3.92 15.49 0.36
N GLY A 82 3.52 15.66 -0.90
CA GLY A 82 4.44 15.76 -2.05
C GLY A 82 4.85 14.44 -2.71
N LEU A 83 4.41 13.30 -2.17
CA LEU A 83 4.46 11.99 -2.83
C LEU A 83 3.09 11.64 -3.43
N LYS A 84 3.10 10.72 -4.39
CA LYS A 84 1.89 10.05 -4.88
C LYS A 84 1.96 8.59 -4.43
N VAL A 85 0.95 8.14 -3.69
CA VAL A 85 0.85 6.77 -3.21
C VAL A 85 -0.21 6.05 -4.04
N ALA A 86 0.15 4.92 -4.62
CA ALA A 86 -0.80 4.02 -5.26
C ALA A 86 -1.43 3.11 -4.20
N ILE A 87 -2.72 2.83 -4.33
CA ILE A 87 -3.46 1.96 -3.42
C ILE A 87 -4.21 0.94 -4.28
N ARG A 88 -3.85 -0.33 -4.15
CA ARG A 88 -4.61 -1.41 -4.77
C ARG A 88 -5.77 -1.77 -3.84
N LEU A 89 -6.98 -1.27 -4.09
CA LEU A 89 -8.12 -1.58 -3.22
C LEU A 89 -8.70 -2.97 -3.54
N PRO A 90 -8.97 -3.80 -2.51
CA PRO A 90 -9.73 -5.03 -2.69
C PRO A 90 -11.19 -4.70 -3.06
N GLU A 91 -11.87 -5.60 -3.76
CA GLU A 91 -13.20 -5.36 -4.35
C GLU A 91 -14.22 -4.88 -3.32
N GLU A 92 -14.15 -5.43 -2.10
CA GLU A 92 -15.02 -5.12 -0.98
C GLU A 92 -14.95 -3.63 -0.59
N LEU A 93 -13.77 -3.04 -0.68
CA LEU A 93 -13.51 -1.64 -0.32
C LEU A 93 -13.67 -0.67 -1.49
N GLN A 94 -13.90 -1.16 -2.72
CA GLN A 94 -14.19 -0.28 -3.86
C GLN A 94 -15.52 0.45 -3.72
N SER A 95 -16.42 -0.04 -2.85
CA SER A 95 -17.71 0.58 -2.55
C SER A 95 -17.66 1.61 -1.41
N ALA A 96 -16.52 1.72 -0.71
CA ALA A 96 -16.36 2.60 0.44
C ALA A 96 -16.47 4.08 0.05
N ASN A 97 -17.11 4.88 0.89
CA ASN A 97 -17.17 6.33 0.70
C ASN A 97 -15.89 7.00 1.19
N ARG A 98 -15.34 6.49 2.30
CA ARG A 98 -14.13 7.00 2.93
C ARG A 98 -13.25 5.86 3.43
N LEU A 99 -11.93 6.04 3.29
CA LEU A 99 -10.92 5.15 3.82
C LEU A 99 -9.90 5.94 4.65
N LYS A 100 -9.57 5.44 5.85
CA LYS A 100 -8.47 5.95 6.66
C LYS A 100 -7.40 4.87 6.79
N PHE A 101 -6.19 5.18 6.33
CA PHE A 101 -5.00 4.35 6.50
C PHE A 101 -4.19 4.83 7.71
N ASP A 102 -4.16 4.02 8.76
CA ASP A 102 -3.42 4.27 9.99
C ASP A 102 -2.29 3.25 10.18
N PHE A 103 -1.32 3.58 11.03
CA PHE A 103 -0.23 2.68 11.42
C PHE A 103 -0.11 2.70 12.94
N SER A 104 -0.47 1.59 13.57
CA SER A 104 -0.52 1.46 15.03
C SER A 104 -0.07 0.08 15.45
N GLY A 105 0.66 -0.02 16.58
CA GLY A 105 1.12 -1.31 17.10
C GLY A 105 2.06 -2.10 16.17
N GLY A 106 2.67 -1.45 15.18
CA GLY A 106 3.52 -2.12 14.18
C GLY A 106 2.75 -2.72 13.00
N SER A 107 1.48 -2.37 12.81
CA SER A 107 0.66 -2.86 11.69
C SER A 107 -0.15 -1.74 11.05
N PHE A 108 -0.44 -1.89 9.77
CA PHE A 108 -1.36 -1.02 9.05
C PHE A 108 -2.80 -1.35 9.45
N VAL A 109 -3.61 -0.32 9.67
CA VAL A 109 -5.02 -0.41 10.01
C VAL A 109 -5.79 0.39 8.98
N VAL A 110 -6.87 -0.21 8.46
CA VAL A 110 -7.78 0.49 7.55
C VAL A 110 -9.15 0.53 8.20
N ALA A 111 -9.71 1.73 8.29
CA ALA A 111 -11.09 1.94 8.71
C ALA A 111 -11.90 2.45 7.52
N ASP A 112 -13.03 1.80 7.26
CA ASP A 112 -14.10 2.31 6.42
C ASP A 112 -15.12 3.09 7.28
N HIS A 113 -15.59 4.21 6.76
CA HIS A 113 -16.58 5.06 7.40
C HIS A 113 -17.69 5.44 6.41
#